data_AF-A0AAW7QUU4-F1
#
_entry.id   AF-A0AAW7QUU4-F1
#
_cell.length_a   1.000
_cell.length_b   1.000
_cell.length_c   1.000
_cell.angle_alpha   90.00
_cell.angle_beta   90.00
_cell.angle_gamma   90.00
#
_symmetry.space_group_name_H-M   'P 1'
#
loop_
_entity.id
_entity.type
_entity.pdbx_description
1 polymer ?
#
loop_
_entity_poly.entity_id
_entity_poly.type
_entity_poly.pdbx_seq_one_letter_code
_entity_poly.pdbx_strand_id
1 'polypeptide(L)'
;MMKVFLLHPDQDFDLSSPLPPLIDDVIRDLGLPILFEAMAQGDEFVLQVVRQVVLSSLTELTPILYRQDILKDCIRYPDVVRQLYQIPLAFLERKRKRWLWISSFRASPSSLLSGARELLEISLDLLRRLRQIADQHVSTFTSPGFRRFFTMIQHELDDEYLAQVEQHIQQLRFPQGVLLRAQLGKGNEGSDYVLCRPNNVGRNWLQRLFTAHTPVYSYTLHPRDDAGIQVLGELRDQGLARTASVVAQAAAHIEHFFEVLRRELAFYIGCLNLYRQLTQLDQPVTFPQPAPADERSCSCVGLYDVALALTMKTSVTGNDIAADGTSLLIVTGPNRGGKTVFLRSLGQAQMMMQCGMFVPAAAFQANLASALFTHFRREEDKTMVKGKFEEELARMSTIVDHLTPNAMLLLNEAFAATNEREGSEIAGQIVRALLDKKIKIYCVTHLSEFARSFIGKDNVLFLRAERLPDGRRTFKIKEGMPLETSYGADLYRKIFGVEITDS
;
A
#
# COMPACT_ATOMS: atom_id res chain seq x y z
N MET A 1 -4.51 23.67 5.35
CA MET A 1 -5.11 22.63 4.48
C MET A 1 -4.69 21.29 5.06
N MET A 2 -5.66 20.44 5.41
CA MET A 2 -5.39 19.18 6.10
C MET A 2 -4.66 18.19 5.18
N LYS A 3 -3.50 17.68 5.63
CA LYS A 3 -2.67 16.71 4.92
C LYS A 3 -2.40 15.48 5.78
N VAL A 4 -2.57 14.28 5.22
CA VAL A 4 -2.50 13.02 5.98
C VAL A 4 -1.05 12.56 6.13
N PHE A 5 -0.38 12.29 5.00
CA PHE A 5 1.06 12.01 4.90
C PHE A 5 1.55 10.90 5.87
N LEU A 6 0.77 9.85 6.06
CA LEU A 6 1.15 8.68 6.86
C LEU A 6 1.96 7.67 6.03
N LEU A 7 1.86 7.64 4.69
CA LEU A 7 2.70 6.75 3.86
C LEU A 7 4.00 7.41 3.40
N HIS A 8 4.03 8.72 3.24
CA HIS A 8 5.21 9.51 2.90
C HIS A 8 5.26 10.76 3.78
N PRO A 9 6.44 11.29 4.09
CA PRO A 9 6.57 12.43 5.00
C PRO A 9 6.03 13.75 4.40
N ASP A 10 5.98 13.87 3.08
CA ASP A 10 5.84 15.14 2.36
C ASP A 10 4.94 15.09 1.11
N GLN A 11 4.36 13.92 0.78
CA GLN A 11 3.50 13.76 -0.40
C GLN A 11 2.35 12.78 -0.17
N ASP A 12 1.26 12.94 -0.93
CA ASP A 12 0.11 12.02 -0.90
C ASP A 12 0.44 10.75 -1.69
N PHE A 13 0.05 9.57 -1.18
CA PHE A 13 0.27 8.31 -1.90
C PHE A 13 -0.66 8.17 -3.12
N ASP A 14 -0.10 7.88 -4.28
CA ASP A 14 -0.84 7.67 -5.53
C ASP A 14 -1.05 6.18 -5.84
N LEU A 15 -2.32 5.76 -5.86
CA LEU A 15 -2.71 4.39 -6.21
C LEU A 15 -2.58 4.08 -7.70
N SER A 16 -2.47 5.10 -8.56
CA SER A 16 -2.41 4.96 -10.01
C SER A 16 -0.98 4.91 -10.58
N SER A 17 0.02 5.06 -9.71
CA SER A 17 1.42 5.00 -10.11
C SER A 17 1.78 3.64 -10.74
N PRO A 18 2.61 3.63 -11.80
CA PRO A 18 3.00 2.38 -12.44
C PRO A 18 3.83 1.51 -11.49
N LEU A 19 3.60 0.20 -11.55
CA LEU A 19 4.42 -0.77 -10.83
C LEU A 19 5.75 -1.03 -11.57
N PRO A 20 6.79 -1.52 -10.87
CA PRO A 20 8.04 -1.91 -11.52
C PRO A 20 7.83 -2.92 -12.66
N PRO A 21 8.71 -2.91 -13.68
CA PRO A 21 8.63 -3.88 -14.77
C PRO A 21 8.82 -5.31 -14.26
N LEU A 22 8.24 -6.29 -14.97
CA LEU A 22 8.37 -7.74 -14.68
C LEU A 22 7.85 -8.16 -13.28
N ILE A 23 7.05 -7.33 -12.63
CA ILE A 23 6.56 -7.58 -11.26
C ILE A 23 5.68 -8.84 -11.14
N ASP A 24 5.01 -9.25 -12.22
CA ASP A 24 4.15 -10.44 -12.21
C ASP A 24 4.92 -11.73 -11.91
N ASP A 25 6.17 -11.83 -12.40
CA ASP A 25 7.05 -12.95 -12.07
C ASP A 25 7.40 -12.93 -10.58
N VAL A 26 7.71 -11.77 -10.02
CA VAL A 26 7.99 -11.60 -8.58
C VAL A 26 6.77 -11.96 -7.73
N ILE A 27 5.57 -11.51 -8.11
CA ILE A 27 4.31 -11.81 -7.39
C ILE A 27 4.08 -13.32 -7.32
N ARG A 28 4.19 -14.00 -8.47
CA ARG A 28 3.96 -15.43 -8.58
C ARG A 28 5.03 -16.22 -7.84
N ASP A 29 6.30 -15.95 -8.14
CA ASP A 29 7.44 -16.73 -7.66
C ASP A 29 7.62 -16.58 -6.14
N LEU A 30 7.30 -15.39 -5.60
CA LEU A 30 7.36 -15.14 -4.15
C LEU A 30 6.09 -15.51 -3.39
N GLY A 31 5.05 -16.01 -4.07
CA GLY A 31 3.78 -16.38 -3.41
C GLY A 31 3.10 -15.20 -2.70
N LEU A 32 3.26 -13.97 -3.24
CA LEU A 32 2.70 -12.77 -2.65
C LEU A 32 1.15 -12.72 -2.61
N PRO A 33 0.37 -13.40 -3.48
CA PRO A 33 -1.09 -13.41 -3.35
C PRO A 33 -1.58 -13.85 -1.96
N ILE A 34 -0.95 -14.86 -1.36
CA ILE A 34 -1.29 -15.35 -0.01
C ILE A 34 -1.04 -14.27 1.04
N LEU A 35 0.07 -13.54 0.92
CA LEU A 35 0.40 -12.41 1.79
C LEU A 35 -0.66 -11.30 1.66
N PHE A 36 -1.01 -10.93 0.43
CA PHE A 36 -1.98 -9.86 0.15
C PHE A 36 -3.39 -10.21 0.65
N GLU A 37 -3.84 -11.44 0.45
CA GLU A 37 -5.11 -11.93 0.96
C GLU A 37 -5.16 -11.92 2.49
N ALA A 38 -4.07 -12.36 3.14
CA ALA A 38 -3.97 -12.31 4.60
C ALA A 38 -4.01 -10.88 5.13
N MET A 39 -3.37 -9.92 4.45
CA MET A 39 -3.46 -8.50 4.81
C MET A 39 -4.89 -7.95 4.58
N ALA A 40 -5.53 -8.31 3.47
CA ALA A 40 -6.83 -7.77 3.09
C ALA A 40 -8.00 -8.29 3.95
N GLN A 41 -7.97 -9.55 4.39
CA GLN A 41 -9.09 -10.21 5.09
C GLN A 41 -10.44 -10.04 4.37
N GLY A 42 -10.43 -10.09 3.03
CA GLY A 42 -11.62 -9.95 2.19
C GLY A 42 -12.02 -8.51 1.85
N ASP A 43 -11.33 -7.49 2.35
CA ASP A 43 -11.55 -6.10 1.94
C ASP A 43 -10.80 -5.80 0.63
N GLU A 44 -11.55 -5.63 -0.47
CA GLU A 44 -11.00 -5.37 -1.80
C GLU A 44 -10.19 -4.07 -1.89
N PHE A 45 -10.58 -3.03 -1.13
CA PHE A 45 -9.86 -1.77 -1.15
C PHE A 45 -8.53 -1.88 -0.40
N VAL A 46 -8.52 -2.57 0.76
CA VAL A 46 -7.28 -2.90 1.45
C VAL A 46 -6.39 -3.74 0.55
N LEU A 47 -6.94 -4.75 -0.15
CA LEU A 47 -6.19 -5.57 -1.11
C LEU A 47 -5.50 -4.73 -2.19
N GLN A 48 -6.24 -3.81 -2.81
CA GLN A 48 -5.69 -2.91 -3.83
C GLN A 48 -4.54 -2.06 -3.27
N VAL A 49 -4.73 -1.45 -2.09
CA VAL A 49 -3.74 -0.59 -1.46
C VAL A 49 -2.48 -1.37 -1.08
N VAL A 50 -2.61 -2.51 -0.40
CA VAL A 50 -1.44 -3.28 0.06
C VAL A 50 -0.64 -3.82 -1.11
N ARG A 51 -1.30 -4.27 -2.17
CA ARG A 51 -0.63 -4.68 -3.42
C ARG A 51 0.21 -3.53 -3.97
N GLN A 52 -0.39 -2.35 -4.11
CA GLN A 52 0.34 -1.19 -4.63
C GLN A 52 1.53 -0.84 -3.75
N VAL A 53 1.33 -0.68 -2.44
CA VAL A 53 2.38 -0.21 -1.51
C VAL A 53 3.54 -1.20 -1.41
N VAL A 54 3.26 -2.51 -1.35
CA VAL A 54 4.31 -3.54 -1.25
C VAL A 54 5.09 -3.65 -2.57
N LEU A 55 4.40 -3.62 -3.71
CA LEU A 55 5.02 -3.80 -5.02
C LEU A 55 5.79 -2.58 -5.51
N SER A 56 5.41 -1.37 -5.08
CA SER A 56 6.14 -0.15 -5.45
C SER A 56 7.51 -0.01 -4.77
N SER A 57 7.78 -0.71 -3.65
CA SER A 57 9.06 -0.79 -2.91
C SER A 57 9.92 0.47 -2.85
N LEU A 58 10.17 1.01 -1.66
CA LEU A 58 11.01 2.20 -1.49
C LEU A 58 12.50 1.84 -1.64
N THR A 59 13.25 2.75 -2.25
CA THR A 59 14.70 2.63 -2.48
C THR A 59 15.52 3.62 -1.64
N GLU A 60 14.87 4.33 -0.72
CA GLU A 60 15.49 5.27 0.21
C GLU A 60 15.22 4.87 1.66
N LEU A 61 16.19 5.12 2.55
CA LEU A 61 16.09 4.74 3.97
C LEU A 61 15.04 5.54 4.71
N THR A 62 14.98 6.86 4.50
CA THR A 62 14.12 7.76 5.28
C THR A 62 12.64 7.40 5.17
N PRO A 63 12.05 7.18 3.97
CA PRO A 63 10.65 6.79 3.87
C PRO A 63 10.35 5.40 4.44
N ILE A 64 11.32 4.48 4.39
CA ILE A 64 11.18 3.13 4.99
C ILE A 64 11.08 3.25 6.50
N LEU A 65 12.04 3.92 7.13
CA LEU A 65 12.08 4.12 8.58
C LEU A 65 10.86 4.91 9.07
N TYR A 66 10.42 5.91 8.31
CA TYR A 66 9.21 6.68 8.59
C TYR A 66 7.97 5.79 8.68
N ARG A 67 7.77 4.90 7.70
CA ARG A 67 6.65 3.93 7.71
C ARG A 67 6.78 2.91 8.84
N GLN A 68 8.00 2.44 9.14
CA GLN A 68 8.22 1.53 10.26
C GLN A 68 7.82 2.17 11.59
N ASP A 69 8.18 3.44 11.82
CA ASP A 69 7.82 4.14 13.06
C ASP A 69 6.31 4.30 13.21
N ILE A 70 5.61 4.64 12.13
CA ILE A 70 4.14 4.71 12.12
C ILE A 70 3.54 3.32 12.40
N LEU A 71 4.06 2.26 11.76
CA LEU A 71 3.57 0.91 11.96
C LEU A 71 3.80 0.40 13.40
N LYS A 72 4.90 0.78 14.06
CA LYS A 72 5.14 0.48 15.48
C LYS A 72 4.03 1.05 16.36
N ASP A 73 3.67 2.31 16.13
CA ASP A 73 2.55 2.96 16.82
C ASP A 73 1.21 2.25 16.49
N CYS A 74 0.99 1.88 15.23
CA CYS A 74 -0.21 1.12 14.83
C CYS A 74 -0.34 -0.20 15.59
N ILE A 75 0.75 -0.96 15.70
CA ILE A 75 0.77 -2.24 16.43
C ILE A 75 0.54 -2.03 17.92
N ARG A 76 1.05 -0.92 18.50
CA ARG A 76 0.86 -0.57 19.91
C ARG A 76 -0.58 -0.15 20.23
N TYR A 77 -1.23 0.56 19.31
CA TYR A 77 -2.59 1.11 19.50
C TYR A 77 -3.55 0.71 18.38
N PRO A 78 -3.77 -0.60 18.16
CA PRO A 78 -4.47 -1.09 16.97
C PRO A 78 -5.95 -0.67 16.94
N ASP A 79 -6.58 -0.52 18.11
CA ASP A 79 -7.98 -0.11 18.20
C ASP A 79 -8.17 1.36 17.82
N VAL A 80 -7.22 2.23 18.17
CA VAL A 80 -7.24 3.65 17.77
C VAL A 80 -7.10 3.77 16.26
N VAL A 81 -6.18 3.01 15.66
CA VAL A 81 -5.98 3.02 14.19
C VAL A 81 -7.21 2.49 13.46
N ARG A 82 -7.86 1.45 13.99
CA ARG A 82 -9.15 0.97 13.46
C ARG A 82 -10.23 2.04 13.58
N GLN A 83 -10.34 2.74 14.71
CA GLN A 83 -11.29 3.84 14.88
C GLN A 83 -11.04 4.97 13.87
N LEU A 84 -9.78 5.35 13.66
CA LEU A 84 -9.40 6.32 12.62
C LEU A 84 -9.81 5.84 11.22
N TYR A 85 -9.60 4.56 10.90
CA TYR A 85 -9.98 3.99 9.61
C TYR A 85 -11.51 3.94 9.41
N GLN A 86 -12.29 3.78 10.48
CA GLN A 86 -13.75 3.81 10.40
C GLN A 86 -14.32 5.18 10.03
N ILE A 87 -13.60 6.28 10.29
CA ILE A 87 -14.08 7.64 9.97
C ILE A 87 -14.32 7.84 8.46
N PRO A 88 -13.33 7.62 7.57
CA PRO A 88 -13.58 7.78 6.14
C PRO A 88 -14.49 6.68 5.56
N LEU A 89 -14.55 5.49 6.16
CA LEU A 89 -15.55 4.47 5.77
C LEU A 89 -16.98 4.95 6.06
N ALA A 90 -17.21 5.50 7.25
CA ALA A 90 -18.50 6.08 7.61
C ALA A 90 -18.87 7.27 6.71
N PHE A 91 -17.89 8.09 6.30
CA PHE A 91 -18.10 9.16 5.32
C PHE A 91 -18.63 8.60 3.99
N LEU A 92 -17.96 7.59 3.42
CA LEU A 92 -18.34 6.99 2.15
C LEU A 92 -19.72 6.31 2.21
N GLU A 93 -20.01 5.60 3.31
CA GLU A 93 -21.31 4.96 3.50
C GLU A 93 -22.44 5.99 3.58
N ARG A 94 -22.26 7.06 4.37
CA ARG A 94 -23.23 8.16 4.50
C ARG A 94 -23.40 8.92 3.18
N LYS A 95 -22.31 9.17 2.45
CA LYS A 95 -22.33 9.77 1.12
C LYS A 95 -23.15 8.90 0.15
N ARG A 96 -22.88 7.59 0.07
CA ARG A 96 -23.60 6.68 -0.85
C ARG A 96 -25.10 6.66 -0.57
N LYS A 97 -25.52 6.58 0.69
CA LYS A 97 -26.95 6.56 1.07
C LYS A 97 -27.69 7.84 0.65
N ARG A 98 -27.06 9.02 0.81
CA ARG A 98 -27.66 10.31 0.42
C ARG A 98 -27.58 10.58 -1.09
N TRP A 99 -26.50 10.17 -1.74
CA TRP A 99 -26.27 10.47 -3.16
C TRP A 99 -27.13 9.61 -4.11
N LEU A 100 -27.51 8.40 -3.70
CA LEU A 100 -28.53 7.57 -4.39
C LEU A 100 -29.89 8.28 -4.54
N TRP A 101 -30.17 9.33 -3.74
CA TRP A 101 -31.39 10.15 -3.84
C TRP A 101 -31.25 11.35 -4.80
N ILE A 102 -30.02 11.78 -5.13
CA ILE A 102 -29.74 13.05 -5.83
C ILE A 102 -29.50 12.86 -7.34
N SER A 103 -29.10 11.66 -7.79
CA SER A 103 -28.73 11.37 -9.19
C SER A 103 -29.86 11.50 -10.22
N SER A 104 -31.08 11.85 -9.80
CA SER A 104 -32.28 11.94 -10.64
C SER A 104 -32.60 13.36 -11.14
N PHE A 105 -31.80 14.38 -10.79
CA PHE A 105 -32.10 15.80 -11.11
C PHE A 105 -31.05 16.46 -12.01
N ARG A 106 -31.49 17.36 -12.91
CA ARG A 106 -30.60 18.25 -13.69
C ARG A 106 -29.76 19.11 -12.73
N ALA A 107 -28.45 19.21 -12.97
CA ALA A 107 -27.53 19.96 -12.12
C ALA A 107 -27.77 21.47 -12.27
N SER A 108 -28.41 22.08 -11.27
CA SER A 108 -28.58 23.53 -11.14
C SER A 108 -27.75 24.04 -9.97
N PRO A 109 -27.36 25.33 -9.94
CA PRO A 109 -26.67 25.91 -8.80
C PRO A 109 -27.31 25.63 -7.43
N SER A 110 -28.64 25.66 -7.34
CA SER A 110 -29.36 25.29 -6.12
C SER A 110 -29.15 23.83 -5.72
N SER A 111 -29.21 22.89 -6.67
CA SER A 111 -29.02 21.46 -6.37
C SER A 111 -27.56 21.14 -6.03
N LEU A 112 -26.60 21.77 -6.71
CA LEU A 112 -25.18 21.70 -6.37
C LEU A 112 -24.90 22.21 -4.96
N LEU A 113 -25.46 23.38 -4.60
CA LEU A 113 -25.29 23.95 -3.26
C LEU A 113 -25.90 23.05 -2.18
N SER A 114 -27.10 22.50 -2.41
CA SER A 114 -27.72 21.59 -1.45
C SER A 114 -26.89 20.32 -1.25
N GLY A 115 -26.43 19.71 -2.34
CA GLY A 115 -25.60 18.50 -2.28
C GLY A 115 -24.27 18.74 -1.56
N ALA A 116 -23.59 19.86 -1.86
CA ALA A 116 -22.35 20.23 -1.20
C ALA A 116 -22.55 20.52 0.30
N ARG A 117 -23.62 21.25 0.66
CA ARG A 117 -24.00 21.51 2.07
C ARG A 117 -24.24 20.20 2.83
N GLU A 118 -24.98 19.26 2.25
CA GLU A 118 -25.25 17.97 2.89
C GLU A 118 -23.99 17.13 3.11
N LEU A 119 -23.03 17.19 2.18
CA LEU A 119 -21.74 16.54 2.33
C LEU A 119 -20.94 17.17 3.48
N LEU A 120 -20.94 18.51 3.58
CA LEU A 120 -20.30 19.22 4.70
C LEU A 120 -20.95 18.88 6.04
N GLU A 121 -22.28 18.76 6.09
CA GLU A 121 -23.00 18.32 7.30
C GLU A 121 -22.59 16.92 7.77
N ILE A 122 -22.47 15.97 6.84
CA ILE A 122 -21.98 14.62 7.14
C ILE A 122 -20.56 14.67 7.68
N SER A 123 -19.73 15.49 7.04
CA SER A 123 -18.31 15.60 7.35
C SER A 123 -18.07 16.20 8.73
N LEU A 124 -18.87 17.19 9.15
CA LEU A 124 -18.67 17.90 10.41
C LEU A 124 -18.69 16.97 11.64
N ASP A 125 -19.64 16.04 11.70
CA ASP A 125 -19.72 15.01 12.74
C ASP A 125 -18.46 14.13 12.78
N LEU A 126 -17.99 13.73 11.61
CA LEU A 126 -16.81 12.89 11.45
C LEU A 126 -15.51 13.62 11.78
N LEU A 127 -15.41 14.90 11.42
CA LEU A 127 -14.30 15.79 11.77
C LEU A 127 -14.22 16.03 13.28
N ARG A 128 -15.36 16.21 13.96
CA ARG A 128 -15.43 16.27 15.44
C ARG A 128 -14.92 14.99 16.08
N ARG A 129 -15.33 13.83 15.56
CA ARG A 129 -14.82 12.54 16.06
C ARG A 129 -13.32 12.39 15.83
N LEU A 130 -12.82 12.84 14.68
CA LEU A 130 -11.38 12.85 14.38
C LEU A 130 -10.61 13.76 15.36
N ARG A 131 -11.14 14.95 15.64
CA ARG A 131 -10.61 15.90 16.63
C ARG A 131 -10.52 15.28 18.02
N GLN A 132 -11.58 14.62 18.47
CA GLN A 132 -11.62 13.93 19.77
C GLN A 132 -10.56 12.84 19.89
N ILE A 133 -10.36 12.04 18.83
CA ILE A 133 -9.28 11.03 18.81
C ILE A 133 -7.91 11.71 18.92
N ALA A 134 -7.69 12.80 18.19
CA ALA A 134 -6.43 13.54 18.25
C ALA A 134 -6.17 14.10 19.66
N ASP A 135 -7.17 14.68 20.32
CA ASP A 135 -7.04 15.18 21.70
C ASP A 135 -6.66 14.11 22.71
N GLN A 136 -7.24 12.92 22.57
CA GLN A 136 -7.00 11.82 23.48
C GLN A 136 -5.62 11.18 23.29
N HIS A 137 -5.07 11.21 22.07
CA HIS A 137 -3.94 10.35 21.69
C HIS A 137 -2.69 11.08 21.19
N VAL A 138 -2.69 12.42 21.07
CA VAL A 138 -1.52 13.19 20.59
C VAL A 138 -0.24 12.92 21.41
N SER A 139 -0.37 12.73 22.73
CA SER A 139 0.76 12.47 23.62
C SER A 139 1.16 10.98 23.70
N THR A 140 0.27 10.06 23.30
CA THR A 140 0.53 8.62 23.37
C THR A 140 1.29 8.08 22.16
N PHE A 141 1.05 8.65 20.98
CA PHE A 141 1.75 8.27 19.75
C PHE A 141 3.16 8.90 19.70
N THR A 142 4.13 8.12 19.22
CA THR A 142 5.55 8.52 19.23
C THR A 142 6.12 8.78 17.86
N SER A 143 5.54 8.18 16.82
CA SER A 143 5.97 8.35 15.44
C SER A 143 5.80 9.80 14.97
N PRO A 144 6.74 10.30 14.14
CA PRO A 144 6.65 11.65 13.60
C PRO A 144 5.38 11.86 12.76
N GLY A 145 4.93 10.83 12.04
CA GLY A 145 3.73 10.90 11.20
C GLY A 145 2.44 11.09 11.99
N PHE A 146 2.18 10.26 13.01
CA PHE A 146 0.97 10.43 13.83
C PHE A 146 1.03 11.70 14.69
N ARG A 147 2.20 12.07 15.24
CA ARG A 147 2.34 13.33 15.99
C ARG A 147 2.01 14.54 15.14
N ARG A 148 2.57 14.61 13.93
CA ARG A 148 2.25 15.68 12.97
C ARG A 148 0.76 15.65 12.59
N PHE A 149 0.23 14.46 12.25
CA PHE A 149 -1.17 14.31 11.87
C PHE A 149 -2.12 14.79 12.98
N PHE A 150 -1.95 14.31 14.21
CA PHE A 150 -2.79 14.74 15.32
C PHE A 150 -2.63 16.23 15.61
N THR A 151 -1.40 16.76 15.70
CA THR A 151 -1.17 18.20 15.93
C THR A 151 -1.85 19.05 14.85
N MET A 152 -1.77 18.63 13.58
CA MET A 152 -2.46 19.30 12.47
C MET A 152 -3.98 19.26 12.65
N ILE A 153 -4.54 18.11 13.02
CA ILE A 153 -5.98 17.99 13.33
C ILE A 153 -6.38 18.89 14.49
N GLN A 154 -5.54 19.01 15.53
CA GLN A 154 -5.85 19.85 16.68
C GLN A 154 -5.86 21.34 16.32
N HIS A 155 -4.95 21.76 15.44
CA HIS A 155 -4.81 23.14 14.98
C HIS A 155 -5.87 23.53 13.96
N GLU A 156 -6.11 22.70 12.94
CA GLU A 156 -7.02 23.05 11.83
C GLU A 156 -8.51 22.86 12.20
N LEU A 157 -8.82 22.07 13.23
CA LEU A 157 -10.18 21.76 13.66
C LEU A 157 -10.42 22.20 15.13
N ASP A 158 -10.05 23.43 15.46
CA ASP A 158 -10.40 24.01 16.77
C ASP A 158 -11.91 24.22 16.94
N ASP A 159 -12.33 24.43 18.19
CA ASP A 159 -13.75 24.56 18.53
C ASP A 159 -14.40 25.81 17.90
N GLU A 160 -13.64 26.88 17.73
CA GLU A 160 -14.11 28.13 17.12
C GLU A 160 -14.41 27.92 15.63
N TYR A 161 -13.48 27.30 14.91
CA TYR A 161 -13.62 26.94 13.51
C TYR A 161 -14.79 25.99 13.28
N LEU A 162 -14.91 24.93 14.08
CA LEU A 162 -16.00 23.96 13.96
C LEU A 162 -17.37 24.61 14.21
N ALA A 163 -17.47 25.52 15.19
CA ALA A 163 -18.68 26.29 15.45
C ALA A 163 -19.02 27.25 14.30
N GLN A 164 -18.01 27.92 13.74
CA GLN A 164 -18.18 28.81 12.59
C GLN A 164 -18.67 28.06 11.34
N VAL A 165 -18.08 26.89 11.05
CA VAL A 165 -18.50 26.04 9.93
C VAL A 165 -19.94 25.56 10.12
N GLU A 166 -20.31 25.13 11.32
CA GLU A 166 -21.69 24.73 11.62
C GLU A 166 -22.68 25.88 11.37
N GLN A 167 -22.35 27.09 11.83
CA GLN A 167 -23.17 28.28 11.61
C GLN A 167 -23.33 28.59 10.11
N HIS A 168 -22.24 28.53 9.34
CA HIS A 168 -22.30 28.75 7.89
C HIS A 168 -23.17 27.70 7.19
N ILE A 169 -23.01 26.43 7.53
CA ILE A 169 -23.83 25.33 6.98
C ILE A 169 -25.32 25.54 7.29
N GLN A 170 -25.66 25.97 8.51
CA GLN A 170 -27.05 26.27 8.90
C GLN A 170 -27.61 27.47 8.11
N GLN A 171 -26.83 28.52 7.87
CA GLN A 171 -27.25 29.67 7.06
C GLN A 171 -27.53 29.29 5.61
N LEU A 172 -26.76 28.35 5.05
CA LEU A 172 -26.93 27.83 3.69
C LEU A 172 -28.19 26.96 3.51
N ARG A 173 -28.96 26.68 4.57
CA ARG A 173 -30.30 26.05 4.46
C ARG A 173 -31.38 27.01 3.98
N PHE A 174 -31.14 28.32 4.05
CA PHE A 174 -32.08 29.37 3.67
C PHE A 174 -33.50 29.19 4.24
N PRO A 175 -33.68 28.99 5.57
CA PRO A 175 -35.00 28.74 6.16
C PRO A 175 -35.99 29.91 5.96
N GLN A 176 -35.48 31.13 5.75
CA GLN A 176 -36.26 32.35 5.51
C GLN A 176 -36.32 32.74 4.02
N GLY A 177 -35.90 31.85 3.13
CA GLY A 177 -35.74 32.15 1.70
C GLY A 177 -34.36 32.75 1.37
N VAL A 178 -34.14 33.01 0.09
CA VAL A 178 -32.87 33.51 -0.46
C VAL A 178 -32.99 35.01 -0.68
N LEU A 179 -32.12 35.79 -0.04
CA LEU A 179 -32.05 37.24 -0.27
C LEU A 179 -31.02 37.53 -1.36
N LEU A 180 -31.46 38.10 -2.48
CA LEU A 180 -30.60 38.48 -3.59
C LEU A 180 -30.61 39.99 -3.79
N ARG A 181 -29.45 40.55 -4.15
CA ARG A 181 -29.34 41.87 -4.76
C ARG A 181 -29.11 41.69 -6.26
N ALA A 182 -29.72 42.53 -7.09
CA ALA A 182 -29.43 42.62 -8.52
C ALA A 182 -29.27 44.10 -8.92
N GLN A 183 -28.69 44.35 -10.08
CA GLN A 183 -28.54 45.66 -10.71
C GLN A 183 -29.33 45.70 -12.04
N LEU A 184 -29.76 46.87 -12.48
CA LEU A 184 -30.40 47.02 -13.79
C LEU A 184 -29.34 47.00 -14.89
N GLY A 185 -29.46 46.01 -15.77
CA GLY A 185 -28.66 45.82 -16.97
C GLY A 185 -29.27 46.47 -18.21
N LYS A 186 -28.86 46.02 -19.39
CA LYS A 186 -29.35 46.57 -20.66
C LYS A 186 -30.83 46.23 -20.84
N GLY A 187 -31.64 47.20 -21.25
CA GLY A 187 -33.07 46.99 -21.45
C GLY A 187 -33.88 46.79 -20.15
N ASN A 188 -33.37 47.25 -19.00
CA ASN A 188 -33.97 47.08 -17.67
C ASN A 188 -34.07 45.61 -17.20
N GLU A 189 -33.28 44.71 -17.78
CA GLU A 189 -33.15 43.35 -17.27
C GLU A 189 -32.36 43.34 -15.95
N GLY A 190 -32.63 42.39 -15.06
CA GLY A 190 -31.80 42.22 -13.86
C GLY A 190 -30.47 41.57 -14.21
N SER A 191 -29.38 42.10 -13.65
CA SER A 191 -27.99 41.66 -13.87
C SER A 191 -27.21 41.67 -12.53
N ASP A 192 -26.03 41.03 -12.49
CA ASP A 192 -25.16 40.95 -11.30
C ASP A 192 -25.91 40.50 -10.03
N TYR A 193 -26.56 39.32 -10.10
CA TYR A 193 -27.23 38.73 -8.95
C TYR A 193 -26.22 38.29 -7.89
N VAL A 194 -26.37 38.80 -6.67
CA VAL A 194 -25.49 38.53 -5.52
C VAL A 194 -26.30 38.05 -4.32
N LEU A 195 -25.93 36.89 -3.79
CA LEU A 195 -26.45 36.39 -2.52
C LEU A 195 -26.07 37.32 -1.37
N CYS A 196 -27.09 37.77 -0.63
CA CYS A 196 -26.93 38.63 0.53
C CYS A 196 -27.20 37.84 1.81
N ARG A 197 -26.52 38.21 2.90
CA ARG A 197 -26.87 37.72 4.23
C ARG A 197 -28.24 38.30 4.62
N PRO A 198 -29.19 37.49 5.11
CA PRO A 198 -30.42 38.03 5.64
C PRO A 198 -30.09 39.03 6.76
N ASN A 199 -30.76 40.17 6.79
CA ASN A 199 -30.62 41.11 7.89
C ASN A 199 -31.02 40.38 9.17
N ASN A 200 -30.06 40.15 10.07
CA ASN A 200 -30.35 39.61 11.39
C ASN A 200 -31.43 40.48 12.03
N VAL A 201 -32.58 39.86 12.30
CA VAL A 201 -33.69 40.45 13.05
C VAL A 201 -33.33 40.47 14.53
N GLY A 202 -32.17 41.05 14.84
CA GLY A 202 -31.74 41.47 16.18
C GLY A 202 -31.86 42.99 16.35
N ARG A 203 -32.59 43.69 15.46
CA ARG A 203 -32.92 45.10 15.69
C ARG A 203 -34.01 45.16 16.75
N ASN A 204 -33.68 45.81 17.87
CA ASN A 204 -34.60 46.23 18.91
C ASN A 204 -35.95 46.61 18.30
N TRP A 205 -37.02 45.98 18.79
CA TRP A 205 -38.39 46.24 18.35
C TRP A 205 -38.73 47.74 18.29
N LEU A 206 -38.13 48.54 19.18
CA LEU A 206 -38.18 50.00 19.20
C LEU A 206 -37.63 50.65 17.93
N GLN A 207 -36.48 50.21 17.40
CA GLN A 207 -35.92 50.77 16.17
C GLN A 207 -36.78 50.46 14.93
N ARG A 208 -37.54 49.36 14.93
CA ARG A 208 -38.47 49.03 13.84
C ARG A 208 -39.68 49.96 13.77
N LEU A 209 -40.14 50.47 14.93
CA LEU A 209 -41.27 51.40 15.01
C LEU A 209 -40.91 52.82 14.57
N PHE A 210 -39.63 53.22 14.66
CA PHE A 210 -39.17 54.57 14.32
C PHE A 210 -38.48 54.69 12.95
N THR A 211 -38.25 53.59 12.23
CA THR A 211 -37.72 53.62 10.86
C THR A 211 -38.83 53.80 9.84
N ALA A 212 -38.77 54.86 9.04
CA ALA A 212 -39.65 55.06 7.89
C ALA A 212 -39.61 53.83 6.97
N HIS A 213 -40.75 53.17 6.77
CA HIS A 213 -40.84 52.00 5.90
C HIS A 213 -40.65 52.43 4.45
N THR A 214 -39.56 52.00 3.82
CA THR A 214 -39.45 52.02 2.36
C THR A 214 -40.53 51.09 1.80
N PRO A 215 -41.31 51.48 0.76
CA PRO A 215 -42.34 50.61 0.20
C PRO A 215 -41.70 49.32 -0.30
N VAL A 216 -42.08 48.19 0.31
CA VAL A 216 -41.68 46.86 -0.12
C VAL A 216 -42.74 46.38 -1.10
N TYR A 217 -42.38 46.30 -2.37
CA TYR A 217 -43.22 45.67 -3.38
C TYR A 217 -43.06 44.16 -3.29
N SER A 218 -44.15 43.44 -3.02
CA SER A 218 -44.18 41.97 -2.97
C SER A 218 -45.05 41.43 -4.10
N TYR A 219 -44.56 40.39 -4.77
CA TYR A 219 -45.31 39.63 -5.76
C TYR A 219 -45.37 38.16 -5.34
N THR A 220 -46.52 37.50 -5.52
CA THR A 220 -46.74 36.11 -5.13
C THR A 220 -47.19 35.31 -6.33
N LEU A 221 -46.46 34.23 -6.64
CA LEU A 221 -46.80 33.32 -7.72
C LEU A 221 -47.97 32.41 -7.31
N HIS A 222 -48.90 32.17 -8.23
CA HIS A 222 -49.96 31.21 -8.02
C HIS A 222 -49.39 29.77 -8.08
N PRO A 223 -49.85 28.81 -7.26
CA PRO A 223 -49.29 27.45 -7.22
C PRO A 223 -49.34 26.63 -8.52
N ARG A 224 -50.08 27.11 -9.54
CA ARG A 224 -50.21 26.49 -10.87
C ARG A 224 -49.45 27.25 -11.97
N ASP A 225 -48.69 28.29 -11.62
CA ASP A 225 -47.90 29.07 -12.57
C ASP A 225 -46.52 28.43 -12.74
N ASP A 226 -46.46 27.38 -13.55
CA ASP A 226 -45.23 26.62 -13.80
C ASP A 226 -44.13 27.49 -14.44
N ALA A 227 -44.51 28.42 -15.32
CA ALA A 227 -43.58 29.32 -15.99
C ALA A 227 -42.96 30.31 -15.00
N GLY A 228 -43.77 30.93 -14.13
CA GLY A 228 -43.27 31.83 -13.09
C GLY A 228 -42.39 31.12 -12.07
N ILE A 229 -42.71 29.88 -11.69
CA ILE A 229 -41.87 29.05 -10.81
C ILE A 229 -40.51 28.79 -11.45
N GLN A 230 -40.47 28.49 -12.76
CA GLN A 230 -39.22 28.27 -13.48
C GLN A 230 -38.35 29.55 -13.50
N VAL A 231 -38.93 30.70 -13.85
CA VAL A 231 -38.21 31.98 -13.88
C VAL A 231 -37.66 32.34 -12.49
N LEU A 232 -38.44 32.17 -11.43
CA LEU A 232 -37.97 32.40 -10.07
C LEU A 232 -36.83 31.45 -9.69
N GLY A 233 -36.90 30.19 -10.15
CA GLY A 233 -35.84 29.20 -10.01
C GLY A 233 -34.54 29.64 -10.69
N GLU A 234 -34.62 30.13 -11.93
CA GLU A 234 -33.47 30.61 -12.70
C GLU A 234 -32.81 31.84 -12.03
N LEU A 235 -33.62 32.81 -11.57
CA LEU A 235 -33.11 33.96 -10.82
C LEU A 235 -32.41 33.53 -9.52
N ARG A 236 -32.99 32.57 -8.80
CA ARG A 236 -32.37 31.99 -7.60
C ARG A 236 -31.05 31.33 -7.94
N ASP A 237 -31.01 30.52 -9.01
CA ASP A 237 -29.82 29.81 -9.45
C ASP A 237 -28.69 30.76 -9.86
N GLN A 238 -29.00 31.86 -10.55
CA GLN A 238 -28.02 32.90 -10.89
C GLN A 238 -27.41 33.53 -9.62
N GLY A 239 -28.24 33.87 -8.64
CA GLY A 239 -27.77 34.45 -7.37
C GLY A 239 -26.96 33.47 -6.50
N LEU A 240 -27.22 32.17 -6.62
CA LEU A 240 -26.54 31.13 -5.85
C LEU A 240 -25.27 30.59 -6.52
N ALA A 241 -25.05 30.84 -7.81
CA ALA A 241 -23.97 30.24 -8.60
C ALA A 241 -22.58 30.34 -7.95
N ARG A 242 -22.19 31.55 -7.49
CA ARG A 242 -20.88 31.76 -6.84
C ARG A 242 -20.77 30.98 -5.53
N THR A 243 -21.78 31.06 -4.68
CA THR A 243 -21.82 30.34 -3.39
C THR A 243 -21.81 28.84 -3.60
N ALA A 244 -22.60 28.34 -4.56
CA ALA A 244 -22.65 26.93 -4.92
C ALA A 244 -21.26 26.40 -5.31
N SER A 245 -20.53 27.14 -6.15
CA SER A 245 -19.18 26.78 -6.57
C SER A 245 -18.19 26.74 -5.39
N VAL A 246 -18.19 27.76 -4.53
CA VAL A 246 -17.28 27.82 -3.36
C VAL A 246 -17.58 26.69 -2.37
N VAL A 247 -18.85 26.45 -2.06
CA VAL A 247 -19.25 25.39 -1.11
C VAL A 247 -18.98 24.01 -1.69
N ALA A 248 -19.20 23.80 -2.99
CA ALA A 248 -18.84 22.57 -3.68
C ALA A 248 -17.32 22.31 -3.65
N GLN A 249 -16.50 23.34 -3.85
CA GLN A 249 -15.04 23.21 -3.74
C GLN A 249 -14.60 22.85 -2.31
N ALA A 250 -15.19 23.49 -1.29
CA ALA A 250 -14.90 23.15 0.11
C ALA A 250 -15.30 21.70 0.44
N ALA A 251 -16.47 21.27 -0.02
CA ALA A 251 -16.94 19.88 0.11
C ALA A 251 -15.98 18.90 -0.57
N ALA A 252 -15.52 19.21 -1.79
CA ALA A 252 -14.55 18.39 -2.52
C ALA A 252 -13.19 18.28 -1.81
N HIS A 253 -12.70 19.36 -1.17
CA HIS A 253 -11.46 19.31 -0.39
C HIS A 253 -11.58 18.38 0.83
N ILE A 254 -12.71 18.39 1.54
CA ILE A 254 -12.93 17.50 2.70
C ILE A 254 -13.12 16.05 2.25
N GLU A 255 -13.85 15.84 1.15
CA GLU A 255 -13.96 14.52 0.54
C GLU A 255 -12.58 13.96 0.19
N HIS A 256 -11.75 14.73 -0.52
CA HIS A 256 -10.41 14.33 -0.89
C HIS A 256 -9.55 13.98 0.35
N PHE A 257 -9.66 14.77 1.42
CA PHE A 257 -9.00 14.46 2.69
C PHE A 257 -9.40 13.08 3.24
N PHE A 258 -10.69 12.74 3.26
CA PHE A 258 -11.14 11.42 3.70
C PHE A 258 -10.70 10.28 2.77
N GLU A 259 -10.66 10.51 1.45
CA GLU A 259 -10.14 9.54 0.48
C GLU A 259 -8.67 9.22 0.73
N VAL A 260 -7.83 10.24 0.92
CA VAL A 260 -6.40 10.07 1.24
C VAL A 260 -6.24 9.40 2.60
N LEU A 261 -7.01 9.82 3.62
CA LEU A 261 -6.96 9.22 4.95
C LEU A 261 -7.28 7.73 4.91
N ARG A 262 -8.33 7.34 4.18
CA ARG A 262 -8.69 5.93 3.96
C ARG A 262 -7.56 5.17 3.28
N ARG A 263 -7.03 5.72 2.19
CA ARG A 263 -5.99 5.08 1.38
C ARG A 263 -4.74 4.79 2.20
N GLU A 264 -4.24 5.77 2.93
CA GLU A 264 -3.01 5.61 3.68
C GLU A 264 -3.19 4.71 4.91
N LEU A 265 -4.31 4.82 5.63
CA LEU A 265 -4.62 3.93 6.74
C LEU A 265 -4.88 2.48 6.30
N ALA A 266 -5.42 2.25 5.10
CA ALA A 266 -5.70 0.90 4.60
C ALA A 266 -4.45 0.02 4.55
N PHE A 267 -3.29 0.58 4.20
CA PHE A 267 -2.03 -0.15 4.26
C PHE A 267 -1.70 -0.62 5.68
N TYR A 268 -1.83 0.26 6.67
CA TYR A 268 -1.56 -0.06 8.07
C TYR A 268 -2.58 -1.04 8.65
N ILE A 269 -3.86 -0.95 8.26
CA ILE A 269 -4.87 -1.96 8.58
C ILE A 269 -4.46 -3.34 8.02
N GLY A 270 -3.98 -3.38 6.77
CA GLY A 270 -3.44 -4.61 6.17
C GLY A 270 -2.26 -5.18 6.96
N CYS A 271 -1.35 -4.34 7.42
CA CYS A 271 -0.23 -4.75 8.26
C CYS A 271 -0.70 -5.31 9.61
N LEU A 272 -1.68 -4.67 10.27
CA LEU A 272 -2.26 -5.15 11.54
C LEU A 272 -2.95 -6.51 11.37
N ASN A 273 -3.62 -6.72 10.25
CA ASN A 273 -4.26 -7.99 9.92
C ASN A 273 -3.26 -9.13 9.77
N LEU A 274 -2.14 -8.87 9.09
CA LEU A 274 -1.05 -9.83 8.95
C LEU A 274 -0.34 -10.08 10.29
N TYR A 275 -0.02 -9.02 11.03
CA TYR A 275 0.65 -9.10 12.33
C TYR A 275 -0.11 -9.99 13.30
N ARG A 276 -1.44 -9.80 13.40
CA ARG A 276 -2.31 -10.63 14.24
C ARG A 276 -2.26 -12.11 13.84
N GLN A 277 -2.33 -12.41 12.54
CA GLN A 277 -2.31 -13.79 12.06
C GLN A 277 -0.97 -14.47 12.34
N LEU A 278 0.16 -13.78 12.13
CA LEU A 278 1.48 -14.34 12.42
C LEU A 278 1.70 -14.54 13.92
N THR A 279 1.24 -13.60 14.74
CA THR A 279 1.30 -13.73 16.21
C THR A 279 0.46 -14.92 16.70
N GLN A 280 -0.70 -15.18 16.09
CA GLN A 280 -1.53 -16.36 16.41
C GLN A 280 -0.90 -17.69 15.99
N LEU A 281 0.07 -17.68 15.08
CA LEU A 281 0.84 -18.85 14.66
C LEU A 281 2.13 -19.03 15.48
N ASP A 282 2.33 -18.24 16.54
CA ASP A 282 3.57 -18.17 17.32
C ASP A 282 4.82 -17.91 16.45
N GLN A 283 4.64 -17.16 15.37
CA GLN A 283 5.71 -16.85 14.43
C GLN A 283 6.39 -15.51 14.78
N PRO A 284 7.72 -15.46 14.87
CA PRO A 284 8.43 -14.25 15.24
C PRO A 284 8.37 -13.21 14.13
N VAL A 285 8.15 -11.96 14.51
CA VAL A 285 8.26 -10.83 13.58
C VAL A 285 9.16 -9.75 14.19
N THR A 286 9.88 -9.06 13.33
CA THR A 286 10.81 -8.01 13.76
C THR A 286 10.77 -6.83 12.79
N PHE A 287 11.07 -5.64 13.29
CA PHE A 287 11.29 -4.49 12.41
C PHE A 287 12.70 -4.58 11.83
N PRO A 288 12.85 -4.71 10.51
CA PRO A 288 14.14 -4.92 9.88
C PRO A 288 15.01 -3.66 9.98
N GLN A 289 16.33 -3.84 9.98
CA GLN A 289 17.31 -2.76 9.87
C GLN A 289 17.72 -2.59 8.40
N PRO A 290 17.16 -1.61 7.66
CA PRO A 290 17.59 -1.35 6.30
C PRO A 290 18.95 -0.66 6.29
N ALA A 291 19.81 -1.03 5.36
CA ALA A 291 21.12 -0.42 5.15
C ALA A 291 21.23 0.23 3.75
N PRO A 292 22.11 1.21 3.53
CA PRO A 292 22.43 1.75 2.22
C PRO A 292 22.74 0.66 1.18
N ALA A 293 22.38 0.90 -0.08
CA ALA A 293 22.44 -0.11 -1.15
C ALA A 293 23.85 -0.66 -1.42
N ASP A 294 24.88 0.12 -1.11
CA ASP A 294 26.30 -0.20 -1.32
C ASP A 294 26.97 -0.94 -0.15
N GLU A 295 26.34 -1.00 1.03
CA GLU A 295 26.93 -1.63 2.24
C GLU A 295 27.03 -3.15 2.15
N ARG A 296 26.28 -3.79 1.23
CA ARG A 296 26.24 -5.26 1.05
C ARG A 296 25.89 -6.04 2.31
N SER A 297 25.15 -5.43 3.24
CA SER A 297 24.64 -6.12 4.42
C SER A 297 23.54 -7.13 4.05
N CYS A 298 23.58 -8.32 4.63
CA CYS A 298 22.46 -9.25 4.69
C CYS A 298 22.69 -10.23 5.82
N SER A 299 21.89 -10.11 6.88
CA SER A 299 21.91 -11.04 7.99
C SER A 299 20.51 -11.24 8.52
N CYS A 300 20.20 -12.46 8.96
CA CYS A 300 18.92 -12.76 9.57
C CYS A 300 19.00 -13.92 10.55
N VAL A 301 18.07 -13.92 11.51
CA VAL A 301 17.87 -14.99 12.48
C VAL A 301 16.42 -15.44 12.39
N GLY A 302 16.21 -16.74 12.17
CA GLY A 302 14.89 -17.37 12.12
C GLY A 302 14.02 -16.89 10.96
N LEU A 303 14.60 -16.49 9.82
CA LEU A 303 13.84 -16.06 8.64
C LEU A 303 13.00 -17.21 8.09
N TYR A 304 11.70 -16.99 7.92
CA TYR A 304 10.78 -17.98 7.41
C TYR A 304 9.87 -17.45 6.31
N ASP A 305 9.26 -18.38 5.59
CA ASP A 305 8.36 -18.09 4.49
C ASP A 305 6.95 -17.79 5.00
N VAL A 306 6.53 -16.53 4.83
CA VAL A 306 5.24 -16.04 5.34
C VAL A 306 4.07 -16.70 4.63
N ALA A 307 4.19 -16.92 3.32
CA ALA A 307 3.14 -17.56 2.52
C ALA A 307 2.95 -19.02 2.95
N LEU A 308 4.03 -19.76 3.18
CA LEU A 308 3.98 -21.13 3.67
C LEU A 308 3.34 -21.20 5.07
N ALA A 309 3.74 -20.32 5.99
CA ALA A 309 3.17 -20.25 7.34
C ALA A 309 1.65 -20.06 7.30
N LEU A 310 1.19 -19.11 6.49
CA LEU A 310 -0.23 -18.77 6.34
C LEU A 310 -1.02 -19.89 5.66
N THR A 311 -0.46 -20.53 4.62
CA THR A 311 -1.11 -21.66 3.93
C THR A 311 -1.23 -22.88 4.84
N MET A 312 -0.16 -23.24 5.55
CA MET A 312 -0.16 -24.40 6.44
C MET A 312 -0.88 -24.13 7.77
N LYS A 313 -1.10 -22.86 8.12
CA LYS A 313 -1.68 -22.41 9.40
C LYS A 313 -0.93 -23.01 10.60
N THR A 314 0.40 -23.05 10.51
CA THR A 314 1.28 -23.58 11.54
C THR A 314 2.63 -22.86 11.52
N SER A 315 3.38 -22.97 12.61
CA SER A 315 4.75 -22.50 12.67
C SER A 315 5.62 -23.28 11.69
N VAL A 316 6.44 -22.57 10.92
CA VAL A 316 7.38 -23.14 9.94
C VAL A 316 8.81 -22.87 10.37
N THR A 317 9.73 -23.72 9.92
CA THR A 317 11.14 -23.65 10.29
C THR A 317 11.81 -22.38 9.74
N GLY A 318 12.30 -21.52 10.64
CA GLY A 318 13.12 -20.37 10.29
C GLY A 318 14.59 -20.73 10.01
N ASN A 319 15.27 -19.88 9.25
CA ASN A 319 16.67 -20.06 8.84
C ASN A 319 17.53 -18.85 9.18
N ASP A 320 18.80 -19.11 9.49
CA ASP A 320 19.76 -18.09 9.87
C ASP A 320 20.73 -17.86 8.72
N ILE A 321 21.13 -16.60 8.49
CA ILE A 321 22.06 -16.22 7.44
C ILE A 321 22.99 -15.14 8.00
N ALA A 322 24.29 -15.30 7.76
CA ALA A 322 25.29 -14.25 7.88
C ALA A 322 25.96 -14.07 6.51
N ALA A 323 25.45 -13.14 5.71
CA ALA A 323 25.86 -12.90 4.32
C ALA A 323 26.30 -11.44 4.10
N ASP A 324 26.79 -10.77 5.15
CA ASP A 324 27.38 -9.45 5.03
C ASP A 324 28.62 -9.49 4.11
N GLY A 325 28.75 -8.49 3.24
CA GLY A 325 29.79 -8.44 2.21
C GLY A 325 29.56 -9.41 1.04
N THR A 326 28.54 -10.27 1.09
CA THR A 326 28.28 -11.27 0.05
C THR A 326 27.54 -10.66 -1.14
N SER A 327 28.05 -10.89 -2.35
CA SER A 327 27.40 -10.52 -3.61
C SER A 327 26.72 -11.71 -4.30
N LEU A 328 27.20 -12.93 -4.04
CA LEU A 328 26.61 -14.17 -4.55
C LEU A 328 26.38 -15.16 -3.40
N LEU A 329 25.15 -15.58 -3.20
CA LEU A 329 24.81 -16.67 -2.29
C LEU A 329 24.31 -17.86 -3.10
N ILE A 330 24.97 -19.01 -2.96
CA ILE A 330 24.60 -20.25 -3.66
C ILE A 330 24.08 -21.28 -2.66
N VAL A 331 22.84 -21.74 -2.84
CA VAL A 331 22.21 -22.79 -2.04
C VAL A 331 22.15 -24.09 -2.85
N THR A 332 22.78 -25.12 -2.33
CA THR A 332 22.78 -26.48 -2.91
C THR A 332 22.15 -27.51 -1.97
N GLY A 333 22.04 -28.76 -2.43
CA GLY A 333 21.56 -29.88 -1.62
C GLY A 333 20.28 -30.52 -2.18
N PRO A 334 19.72 -31.54 -1.49
CA PRO A 334 18.67 -32.40 -2.03
C PRO A 334 17.37 -31.65 -2.37
N ASN A 335 16.63 -32.15 -3.37
CA ASN A 335 15.28 -31.66 -3.69
C ASN A 335 14.39 -31.69 -2.47
N ARG A 336 13.42 -30.78 -2.33
CA ARG A 336 12.50 -30.64 -1.17
C ARG A 336 13.21 -30.58 0.20
N GLY A 337 14.42 -30.02 0.25
CA GLY A 337 15.13 -29.67 1.49
C GLY A 337 14.83 -28.26 2.01
N GLY A 338 13.87 -27.54 1.42
CA GLY A 338 13.51 -26.18 1.82
C GLY A 338 14.22 -25.06 1.05
N LYS A 339 15.06 -25.37 0.06
CA LYS A 339 15.86 -24.37 -0.70
C LYS A 339 15.02 -23.26 -1.36
N THR A 340 14.00 -23.63 -2.13
CA THR A 340 13.12 -22.67 -2.81
C THR A 340 12.29 -21.86 -1.82
N VAL A 341 11.82 -22.49 -0.73
CA VAL A 341 11.09 -21.82 0.37
C VAL A 341 11.97 -20.78 1.04
N PHE A 342 13.24 -21.12 1.30
CA PHE A 342 14.24 -20.20 1.83
C PHE A 342 14.48 -19.01 0.88
N LEU A 343 14.71 -19.27 -0.41
CA LEU A 343 14.91 -18.20 -1.39
C LEU A 343 13.70 -17.26 -1.49
N ARG A 344 12.50 -17.84 -1.45
CA ARG A 344 11.24 -17.08 -1.42
C ARG A 344 11.12 -16.23 -0.15
N SER A 345 11.47 -16.77 1.02
CA SER A 345 11.46 -16.02 2.29
C SER A 345 12.38 -14.79 2.26
N LEU A 346 13.55 -14.90 1.62
CA LEU A 346 14.47 -13.78 1.42
C LEU A 346 13.84 -12.67 0.56
N GLY A 347 13.23 -13.04 -0.56
CA GLY A 347 12.52 -12.09 -1.43
C GLY A 347 11.34 -11.42 -0.73
N GLN A 348 10.53 -12.20 0.01
CA GLN A 348 9.41 -11.69 0.79
C GLN A 348 9.88 -10.68 1.85
N ALA A 349 10.92 -11.02 2.62
CA ALA A 349 11.48 -10.14 3.63
C ALA A 349 12.07 -8.85 3.03
N GLN A 350 12.74 -8.92 1.87
CA GLN A 350 13.23 -7.73 1.17
C GLN A 350 12.08 -6.79 0.79
N MET A 351 11.00 -7.32 0.18
CA MET A 351 9.83 -6.53 -0.22
C MET A 351 9.13 -5.90 0.99
N MET A 352 8.95 -6.68 2.06
CA MET A 352 8.32 -6.22 3.32
C MET A 352 9.18 -5.14 4.00
N MET A 353 10.50 -5.30 4.03
CA MET A 353 11.42 -4.27 4.53
C MET A 353 11.30 -2.98 3.71
N GLN A 354 11.39 -3.06 2.38
CA GLN A 354 11.38 -1.89 1.51
C GLN A 354 10.03 -1.18 1.41
N CYS A 355 8.93 -1.81 1.80
CA CYS A 355 7.66 -1.11 1.91
C CYS A 355 7.43 -0.51 3.31
N GLY A 356 8.35 -0.71 4.26
CA GLY A 356 8.30 -0.17 5.63
C GLY A 356 7.58 -1.05 6.65
N MET A 357 7.45 -2.35 6.39
CA MET A 357 6.82 -3.30 7.30
C MET A 357 7.82 -4.00 8.23
N PHE A 358 7.29 -4.68 9.26
CA PHE A 358 8.02 -5.77 9.91
C PHE A 358 8.25 -6.93 8.92
N VAL A 359 9.16 -7.84 9.23
CA VAL A 359 9.52 -9.00 8.40
C VAL A 359 9.37 -10.32 9.18
N PRO A 360 9.21 -11.47 8.48
CA PRO A 360 9.02 -12.79 9.09
C PRO A 360 10.34 -13.40 9.61
N ALA A 361 10.92 -12.78 10.64
CA ALA A 361 12.17 -13.21 11.25
C ALA A 361 12.26 -12.73 12.71
N ALA A 362 13.17 -13.31 13.49
CA ALA A 362 13.53 -12.82 14.82
C ALA A 362 14.47 -11.61 14.75
N ALA A 363 15.39 -11.60 13.77
CA ALA A 363 16.24 -10.47 13.43
C ALA A 363 16.45 -10.43 11.91
N PHE A 364 16.51 -9.25 11.32
CA PHE A 364 16.77 -9.09 9.89
C PHE A 364 17.43 -7.74 9.60
N GLN A 365 18.51 -7.78 8.83
CA GLN A 365 19.20 -6.62 8.29
C GLN A 365 19.48 -6.90 6.82
N ALA A 366 19.22 -5.94 5.95
CA ALA A 366 19.57 -6.04 4.54
C ALA A 366 19.77 -4.67 3.92
N ASN A 367 20.64 -4.61 2.92
CA ASN A 367 20.80 -3.40 2.11
C ASN A 367 19.57 -3.17 1.23
N LEU A 368 19.33 -1.91 0.88
CA LEU A 368 18.34 -1.57 -0.13
C LEU A 368 18.75 -2.12 -1.50
N ALA A 369 17.78 -2.65 -2.23
CA ALA A 369 17.88 -3.12 -3.58
C ALA A 369 17.18 -2.13 -4.50
N SER A 370 17.83 -1.74 -5.61
CA SER A 370 17.23 -0.82 -6.58
C SER A 370 15.98 -1.41 -7.25
N ALA A 371 15.95 -2.73 -7.41
CA ALA A 371 14.80 -3.51 -7.85
C ALA A 371 15.00 -4.98 -7.45
N LEU A 372 13.91 -5.75 -7.40
CA LEU A 372 13.92 -7.19 -7.14
C LEU A 372 13.42 -7.93 -8.38
N PHE A 373 14.18 -8.91 -8.85
CA PHE A 373 13.83 -9.77 -9.98
C PHE A 373 13.88 -11.23 -9.58
N THR A 374 13.03 -12.04 -10.19
CA THR A 374 13.02 -13.50 -10.02
C THR A 374 13.20 -14.17 -11.38
N HIS A 375 14.00 -15.23 -11.40
CA HIS A 375 14.07 -16.16 -12.51
C HIS A 375 13.97 -17.58 -11.95
N PHE A 376 12.73 -18.04 -11.81
CA PHE A 376 12.42 -19.36 -11.29
C PHE A 376 12.13 -20.28 -12.47
N ARG A 377 12.54 -21.55 -12.34
CA ARG A 377 12.19 -22.62 -13.28
C ARG A 377 10.68 -22.70 -13.46
N ARG A 378 10.24 -22.65 -14.72
CA ARG A 378 8.83 -22.85 -15.10
C ARG A 378 8.58 -24.31 -15.48
N GLU A 379 7.39 -24.79 -15.18
CA GLU A 379 6.89 -26.07 -15.69
C GLU A 379 6.63 -25.97 -17.20
N GLU A 380 6.59 -27.11 -17.89
CA GLU A 380 6.31 -27.12 -19.32
C GLU A 380 4.86 -26.78 -19.59
N ASP A 381 4.65 -25.76 -20.42
CA ASP A 381 3.33 -25.40 -20.93
C ASP A 381 3.14 -26.02 -22.32
N LYS A 382 1.95 -26.59 -22.56
CA LYS A 382 1.56 -27.14 -23.86
C LYS A 382 1.43 -26.06 -24.93
N THR A 383 1.41 -24.78 -24.57
CA THR A 383 1.37 -23.65 -25.49
C THR A 383 2.75 -23.11 -25.88
N MET A 384 3.86 -23.72 -25.42
CA MET A 384 5.21 -23.30 -25.77
C MET A 384 5.49 -23.48 -27.28
N VAL A 385 5.94 -22.40 -27.93
CA VAL A 385 6.29 -22.39 -29.37
C VAL A 385 7.79 -22.63 -29.59
N LYS A 386 8.63 -22.42 -28.56
CA LYS A 386 10.10 -22.58 -28.58
C LYS A 386 10.55 -23.67 -27.61
N GLY A 387 11.81 -24.09 -27.73
CA GLY A 387 12.43 -24.99 -26.76
C GLY A 387 12.49 -24.35 -25.37
N LYS A 388 12.33 -25.16 -24.31
CA LYS A 388 12.32 -24.70 -22.91
C LYS A 388 13.56 -23.88 -22.53
N PHE A 389 14.72 -24.30 -23.00
CA PHE A 389 15.98 -23.59 -22.74
C PHE A 389 16.06 -22.24 -23.48
N GLU A 390 15.54 -22.17 -24.71
CA GLU A 390 15.47 -20.91 -25.46
C GLU A 390 14.53 -19.89 -24.81
N GLU A 391 13.37 -20.35 -24.30
CA GLU A 391 12.46 -19.49 -23.54
C GLU A 391 13.14 -18.99 -22.25
N GLU A 392 13.85 -19.88 -21.56
CA GLU A 392 14.57 -19.55 -20.33
C GLU A 392 15.63 -18.46 -20.54
N LEU A 393 16.40 -18.56 -21.63
CA LEU A 393 17.36 -17.55 -22.05
C LEU A 393 16.69 -16.24 -22.47
N ALA A 394 15.59 -16.31 -23.22
CA ALA A 394 14.84 -15.12 -23.62
C ALA A 394 14.32 -14.34 -22.40
N ARG A 395 13.77 -15.03 -21.39
CA ARG A 395 13.35 -14.38 -20.14
C ARG A 395 14.51 -13.75 -19.39
N MET A 396 15.65 -14.44 -19.32
CA MET A 396 16.85 -13.86 -18.70
C MET A 396 17.30 -12.60 -19.43
N SER A 397 17.29 -12.61 -20.77
CA SER A 397 17.60 -11.42 -21.58
C SER A 397 16.70 -10.24 -21.22
N THR A 398 15.38 -10.46 -21.12
CA THR A 398 14.43 -9.41 -20.73
C THR A 398 14.71 -8.88 -19.32
N ILE A 399 15.09 -9.73 -18.37
CA ILE A 399 15.48 -9.29 -17.01
C ILE A 399 16.73 -8.43 -17.07
N VAL A 400 17.75 -8.86 -17.83
CA VAL A 400 19.03 -8.15 -17.98
C VAL A 400 18.81 -6.72 -18.52
N ASP A 401 17.88 -6.52 -19.43
CA ASP A 401 17.54 -5.20 -19.98
C ASP A 401 17.03 -4.20 -18.93
N HIS A 402 16.54 -4.69 -17.78
CA HIS A 402 15.99 -3.87 -16.69
C HIS A 402 16.91 -3.82 -15.45
N LEU A 403 17.99 -4.60 -15.41
CA LEU A 403 18.87 -4.67 -14.25
C LEU A 403 19.69 -3.38 -14.11
N THR A 404 19.66 -2.82 -12.90
CA THR A 404 20.49 -1.68 -12.50
C THR A 404 21.42 -2.07 -11.35
N PRO A 405 22.55 -1.38 -11.15
CA PRO A 405 23.45 -1.67 -10.04
C PRO A 405 22.72 -1.73 -8.68
N ASN A 406 23.12 -2.67 -7.83
CA ASN A 406 22.48 -2.99 -6.55
C ASN A 406 21.07 -3.60 -6.64
N ALA A 407 20.59 -4.00 -7.83
CA ALA A 407 19.39 -4.83 -7.92
C ALA A 407 19.64 -6.21 -7.30
N MET A 408 18.56 -6.84 -6.84
CA MET A 408 18.55 -8.18 -6.27
C MET A 408 17.92 -9.15 -7.27
N LEU A 409 18.63 -10.23 -7.60
CA LEU A 409 18.17 -11.27 -8.50
C LEU A 409 18.10 -12.61 -7.77
N LEU A 410 16.92 -13.23 -7.79
CA LEU A 410 16.65 -14.53 -7.22
C LEU A 410 16.57 -15.59 -8.32
N LEU A 411 17.53 -16.51 -8.34
CA LEU A 411 17.59 -17.59 -9.30
C LEU A 411 17.16 -18.90 -8.63
N ASN A 412 16.13 -19.57 -9.13
CA ASN A 412 15.69 -20.86 -8.61
C ASN A 412 15.69 -21.92 -9.70
N GLU A 413 16.69 -22.80 -9.68
CA GLU A 413 16.91 -23.86 -10.67
C GLU A 413 17.01 -23.32 -12.11
N ALA A 414 17.57 -22.12 -12.27
CA ALA A 414 17.79 -21.51 -13.57
C ALA A 414 18.82 -22.31 -14.39
N PHE A 415 18.57 -22.42 -15.70
CA PHE A 415 19.40 -23.10 -16.70
C PHE A 415 19.55 -24.62 -16.51
N ALA A 416 18.68 -25.23 -15.71
CA ALA A 416 18.65 -26.67 -15.49
C ALA A 416 17.89 -27.45 -16.58
N ALA A 417 17.47 -26.78 -17.67
CA ALA A 417 16.70 -27.37 -18.76
C ALA A 417 17.56 -28.02 -19.87
N THR A 418 18.88 -27.85 -19.85
CA THR A 418 19.84 -28.48 -20.78
C THR A 418 20.81 -29.42 -20.05
N ASN A 419 21.80 -29.97 -20.74
CA ASN A 419 22.85 -30.79 -20.14
C ASN A 419 23.61 -30.00 -19.04
N GLU A 420 24.04 -30.68 -17.97
CA GLU A 420 24.60 -30.02 -16.77
C GLU A 420 25.81 -29.15 -17.09
N ARG A 421 26.67 -29.59 -18.02
CA ARG A 421 27.90 -28.89 -18.40
C ARG A 421 27.59 -27.56 -19.10
N GLU A 422 26.77 -27.59 -20.14
CA GLU A 422 26.34 -26.42 -20.90
C GLU A 422 25.55 -25.45 -20.01
N GLY A 423 24.60 -25.98 -19.23
CA GLY A 423 23.83 -25.19 -18.28
C GLY A 423 24.74 -24.51 -17.25
N SER A 424 25.76 -25.22 -16.76
CA SER A 424 26.72 -24.67 -15.79
C SER A 424 27.62 -23.59 -16.39
N GLU A 425 28.09 -23.80 -17.62
CA GLU A 425 28.93 -22.83 -18.32
C GLU A 425 28.16 -21.52 -18.56
N ILE A 426 26.95 -21.61 -19.10
CA ILE A 426 26.10 -20.46 -19.40
C ILE A 426 25.70 -19.73 -18.12
N ALA A 427 25.23 -20.45 -17.10
CA ALA A 427 24.91 -19.86 -15.80
C ALA A 427 26.13 -19.14 -15.19
N GLY A 428 27.32 -19.75 -15.29
CA GLY A 428 28.55 -19.19 -14.77
C GLY A 428 28.96 -17.89 -15.47
N GLN A 429 28.86 -17.84 -16.80
CA GLN A 429 29.16 -16.64 -17.59
C GLN A 429 28.18 -15.50 -17.27
N ILE A 430 26.88 -15.78 -17.24
CA ILE A 430 25.84 -14.79 -16.93
C ILE A 430 26.04 -14.25 -15.51
N VAL A 431 26.18 -15.12 -14.51
CA VAL A 431 26.32 -14.69 -13.11
C VAL A 431 27.58 -13.85 -12.91
N ARG A 432 28.72 -14.20 -13.52
CA ARG A 432 29.93 -13.35 -13.46
C ARG A 432 29.70 -11.97 -14.04
N ALA A 433 29.10 -11.88 -15.23
CA ALA A 433 28.79 -10.60 -15.86
C ALA A 433 27.85 -9.74 -15.00
N LEU A 434 26.86 -10.35 -14.33
CA LEU A 434 25.95 -9.66 -13.43
C LEU A 434 26.64 -9.19 -12.14
N LEU A 435 27.55 -9.99 -11.58
CA LEU A 435 28.35 -9.59 -10.42
C LEU A 435 29.27 -8.39 -10.76
N ASP A 436 29.86 -8.38 -11.95
CA ASP A 436 30.67 -7.25 -12.45
C ASP A 436 29.82 -5.95 -12.56
N LYS A 437 28.51 -6.08 -12.78
CA LYS A 437 27.53 -4.97 -12.78
C LYS A 437 26.98 -4.65 -11.39
N LYS A 438 27.57 -5.20 -10.32
CA LYS A 438 27.15 -5.02 -8.92
C LYS A 438 25.72 -5.50 -8.67
N ILE A 439 25.24 -6.52 -9.36
CA ILE A 439 23.96 -7.16 -9.03
C ILE A 439 24.18 -8.11 -7.84
N LYS A 440 23.22 -8.15 -6.90
CA LYS A 440 23.23 -9.09 -5.78
C LYS A 440 22.42 -10.32 -6.16
N ILE A 441 23.01 -11.51 -6.06
CA ILE A 441 22.42 -12.73 -6.58
C ILE A 441 22.26 -13.75 -5.47
N TYR A 442 21.06 -14.28 -5.33
CA TYR A 442 20.78 -15.46 -4.50
C TYR A 442 20.31 -16.58 -5.42
N CYS A 443 21.04 -17.69 -5.42
CA CYS A 443 20.85 -18.76 -6.38
C CYS A 443 20.62 -20.09 -5.66
N VAL A 444 19.49 -20.72 -5.92
CA VAL A 444 19.24 -22.13 -5.62
C VAL A 444 19.53 -22.93 -6.89
N THR A 445 20.43 -23.90 -6.81
CA THR A 445 20.84 -24.67 -7.99
C THR A 445 21.15 -26.12 -7.68
N HIS A 446 21.02 -26.94 -8.72
CA HIS A 446 21.44 -28.34 -8.77
C HIS A 446 22.66 -28.55 -9.68
N LEU A 447 23.13 -27.49 -10.35
CA LEU A 447 24.27 -27.52 -11.24
C LEU A 447 25.58 -27.51 -10.42
N SER A 448 26.19 -28.68 -10.30
CA SER A 448 27.34 -28.91 -9.41
C SER A 448 28.58 -28.18 -9.92
N GLU A 449 28.82 -28.25 -11.22
CA GLU A 449 29.94 -27.58 -11.89
C GLU A 449 29.82 -26.05 -11.78
N PHE A 450 28.62 -25.50 -11.97
CA PHE A 450 28.34 -24.07 -11.76
C PHE A 450 28.72 -23.62 -10.35
N ALA A 451 28.18 -24.29 -9.32
CA ALA A 451 28.45 -23.92 -7.94
C ALA A 451 29.94 -23.99 -7.61
N ARG A 452 30.63 -25.04 -8.05
CA ARG A 452 32.07 -25.22 -7.84
C ARG A 452 32.92 -24.18 -8.56
N SER A 453 32.47 -23.65 -9.69
CA SER A 453 33.20 -22.63 -10.47
C SER A 453 33.38 -21.29 -9.74
N PHE A 454 32.71 -21.09 -8.59
CA PHE A 454 32.84 -19.93 -7.72
C PHE A 454 33.63 -20.21 -6.43
N ILE A 455 34.13 -21.44 -6.23
CA ILE A 455 34.97 -21.75 -5.06
C ILE A 455 36.25 -20.92 -5.12
N GLY A 456 36.63 -20.35 -3.97
CA GLY A 456 37.81 -19.48 -3.86
C GLY A 456 37.60 -18.06 -4.38
N LYS A 457 36.38 -17.68 -4.78
CA LYS A 457 36.01 -16.28 -5.05
C LYS A 457 35.61 -15.58 -3.76
N ASP A 458 36.13 -14.38 -3.57
CA ASP A 458 35.70 -13.49 -2.50
C ASP A 458 34.23 -13.10 -2.67
N ASN A 459 33.55 -12.76 -1.58
CA ASN A 459 32.14 -12.31 -1.57
C ASN A 459 31.13 -13.35 -2.08
N VAL A 460 31.46 -14.64 -2.02
CA VAL A 460 30.56 -15.76 -2.31
C VAL A 460 30.29 -16.56 -1.05
N LEU A 461 29.00 -16.76 -0.71
CA LEU A 461 28.57 -17.61 0.40
C LEU A 461 27.94 -18.89 -0.14
N PHE A 462 28.41 -20.03 0.36
CA PHE A 462 27.86 -21.34 0.04
C PHE A 462 26.99 -21.86 1.17
N LEU A 463 25.74 -22.15 0.86
CA LEU A 463 24.78 -22.76 1.76
C LEU A 463 24.33 -24.12 1.23
N ARG A 464 23.90 -24.98 2.16
CA ARG A 464 23.40 -26.32 1.89
C ARG A 464 22.17 -26.63 2.71
N ALA A 465 21.17 -27.23 2.07
CA ALA A 465 20.05 -27.81 2.79
C ALA A 465 20.52 -29.01 3.65
N GLU A 466 20.24 -28.95 4.94
CA GLU A 466 20.60 -29.99 5.88
C GLU A 466 19.77 -31.26 5.68
N ARG A 467 20.47 -32.39 5.70
CA ARG A 467 19.89 -33.73 5.68
C ARG A 467 20.58 -34.54 6.77
N LEU A 468 19.78 -35.16 7.64
CA LEU A 468 20.29 -36.03 8.68
C LEU A 468 20.76 -37.37 8.07
N PRO A 469 21.64 -38.12 8.76
CA PRO A 469 22.15 -39.40 8.26
C PRO A 469 21.05 -40.42 7.91
N ASP A 470 19.92 -40.37 8.62
CA ASP A 470 18.73 -41.21 8.38
C ASP A 470 17.88 -40.76 7.17
N GLY A 471 18.32 -39.72 6.47
CA GLY A 471 17.67 -39.16 5.30
C GLY A 471 16.52 -38.19 5.60
N ARG A 472 16.17 -37.93 6.87
CA ARG A 472 15.20 -36.89 7.24
C ARG A 472 15.73 -35.52 6.90
N ARG A 473 14.79 -34.62 6.58
CA ARG A 473 15.07 -33.24 6.18
C ARG A 473 14.60 -32.32 7.29
N THR A 474 15.50 -31.49 7.78
CA THR A 474 15.22 -30.56 8.87
C THR A 474 14.66 -29.23 8.35
N PHE A 475 14.72 -29.02 7.03
CA PHE A 475 14.43 -27.75 6.35
C PHE A 475 15.32 -26.58 6.78
N LYS A 476 16.40 -26.88 7.53
CA LYS A 476 17.44 -25.91 7.86
C LYS A 476 18.43 -25.78 6.71
N ILE A 477 18.79 -24.55 6.39
CA ILE A 477 19.85 -24.19 5.48
C ILE A 477 21.07 -23.80 6.33
N LYS A 478 22.21 -24.43 6.10
CA LYS A 478 23.46 -24.20 6.85
C LYS A 478 24.57 -23.83 5.89
N GLU A 479 25.55 -23.08 6.38
CA GLU A 479 26.77 -22.84 5.63
C GLU A 479 27.47 -24.17 5.31
N GLY A 480 27.93 -24.31 4.06
CA GLY A 480 28.57 -25.52 3.61
C GLY A 480 28.88 -25.50 2.13
N MET A 481 30.08 -25.98 1.79
CA MET A 481 30.53 -26.14 0.41
C MET A 481 29.59 -27.06 -0.39
N PRO A 482 29.46 -26.83 -1.72
CA PRO A 482 28.67 -27.68 -2.58
C PRO A 482 29.24 -29.10 -2.61
N LEU A 483 28.39 -30.10 -2.38
CA LEU A 483 28.76 -31.51 -2.45
C LEU A 483 28.36 -32.11 -3.80
N GLU A 484 29.22 -32.97 -4.35
CA GLU A 484 28.83 -33.96 -5.37
C GLU A 484 27.93 -34.99 -4.67
N THR A 485 26.63 -34.83 -4.81
CA THR A 485 25.72 -35.81 -4.23
C THR A 485 24.59 -36.08 -5.19
N SER A 486 24.78 -37.13 -5.97
CA SER A 486 23.70 -37.87 -6.64
C SER A 486 22.91 -38.60 -5.56
N TYR A 487 21.89 -37.96 -4.99
CA TYR A 487 20.98 -38.62 -4.04
C TYR A 487 19.96 -39.54 -4.72
N GLY A 488 20.03 -39.68 -6.06
CA GLY A 488 19.21 -40.61 -6.82
C GLY A 488 19.39 -42.05 -6.34
N ALA A 489 20.62 -42.44 -6.00
CA ALA A 489 20.94 -43.77 -5.50
C ALA A 489 20.30 -44.05 -4.12
N ASP A 490 20.26 -43.07 -3.22
CA ASP A 490 19.59 -43.21 -1.91
C ASP A 490 18.06 -43.31 -2.07
N LEU A 491 17.49 -42.50 -2.96
CA LEU A 491 16.05 -42.52 -3.24
C LEU A 491 15.64 -43.84 -3.88
N TYR A 492 16.47 -44.33 -4.81
CA TYR A 492 16.34 -45.65 -5.42
C TYR A 492 16.41 -46.74 -4.37
N ARG A 493 17.43 -46.74 -3.48
CA ARG A 493 17.55 -47.67 -2.34
C ARG A 493 16.31 -47.68 -1.46
N LYS A 494 15.75 -46.50 -1.14
CA LYS A 494 14.54 -46.39 -0.31
C LYS A 494 13.26 -46.88 -0.98
N ILE A 495 13.11 -46.64 -2.29
CA ILE A 495 11.89 -47.00 -3.03
C ILE A 495 11.92 -48.47 -3.46
N PHE A 496 13.07 -48.96 -3.90
CA PHE A 496 13.22 -50.28 -4.49
C PHE A 496 13.83 -51.33 -3.54
N GLY A 497 14.40 -50.92 -2.41
CA GLY A 497 14.95 -51.85 -1.40
C GLY A 497 16.20 -52.60 -1.85
N VAL A 498 16.91 -52.12 -2.88
CA VAL A 498 18.07 -52.80 -3.48
C VAL A 498 19.37 -52.07 -3.15
N GLU A 499 20.32 -52.74 -2.51
CA GLU A 499 21.71 -52.27 -2.42
C GLU A 499 22.37 -52.40 -3.81
N ILE A 500 22.73 -51.27 -4.42
CA ILE A 500 23.58 -51.27 -5.61
C ILE A 500 25.01 -51.47 -5.10
N THR A 501 25.56 -52.66 -5.32
CA THR A 501 26.99 -52.90 -5.17
C THR A 501 27.71 -52.17 -6.29
N ASP A 502 28.55 -51.19 -5.94
CA ASP A 502 29.45 -50.52 -6.88
C ASP A 502 30.35 -51.58 -7.53
N SER A 503 30.25 -51.71 -8.86
CA SER A 503 31.10 -52.57 -9.71
C SER A 503 32.12 -51.74 -10.46
#